data_AF-A0A452R5H3-F1
#
_entry.id   AF-A0A452R5H3-F1
#
_cell.length_a   1.000
_cell.length_b   1.000
_cell.length_c   1.000
_cell.angle_alpha   90.00
_cell.angle_beta   90.00
_cell.angle_gamma   90.00
#
_symmetry.space_group_name_H-M   'P 1'
#
loop_
_entity.id
_entity.type
_entity.pdbx_description
1 polymer ?
#
loop_
_entity_poly.entity_id
_entity_poly.type
_entity_poly.pdbx_seq_one_letter_code
_entity_poly.pdbx_strand_id
1 'polypeptide(L)'
;MNHGVHFMAAIAFVWNERRQNKTTTRTKVIPAASEEQLLLVELVRSISVMRAETVMQTVKEVLKQPPAIAKDKKHLSLEVCMLQFFYAYIQRIPVPNLVDSWASLLILLKDSIQLSLPAPGQFLILGVLNEFIMKNPSLENKKDQRDLQDVTHKIVDAIGAIAGSSLEQTTWLRRNLEVKPSPKIMVDGTNLESDVEDMLSPAMETSNITPSVYSVHALTLLSEVLAHLLDMVFYSDEKERVIPLLVNIMHYVVPYLRNHSAHNAPSYRACVQLLSSLSGYQYTRRAWKKEAFDLFMDPSFFQMDASCVNHWRAIMDNLMTHDKTTFRDLMTRVAVAQSSSLNLFANRDAELEQRAMLLKRLAFAIFSSEIDQYQKYLPDIQGK
;
A
#
# COMPACT_ATOMS: atom_id res chain seq x y z
N MET A 1 38.18 -14.47 5.61
CA MET A 1 37.96 -13.73 4.36
C MET A 1 36.48 -13.86 3.97
N ASN A 2 35.78 -12.75 3.76
CA ASN A 2 34.34 -12.69 3.47
C ASN A 2 34.02 -13.04 2.00
N HIS A 3 34.50 -14.18 1.49
CA HIS A 3 34.33 -14.56 0.08
C HIS A 3 32.86 -14.63 -0.35
N GLY A 4 31.96 -15.07 0.54
CA GLY A 4 30.52 -15.10 0.28
C GLY A 4 29.91 -13.72 0.02
N VAL A 5 30.30 -12.71 0.83
CA VAL A 5 29.79 -11.33 0.70
C VAL A 5 30.21 -10.73 -0.65
N HIS A 6 31.47 -10.90 -1.03
CA HIS A 6 31.95 -10.44 -2.34
C HIS A 6 31.30 -11.20 -3.51
N PHE A 7 31.09 -12.50 -3.37
CA PHE A 7 30.40 -13.31 -4.38
C PHE A 7 28.95 -12.81 -4.58
N MET A 8 28.18 -12.66 -3.51
CA MET A 8 26.82 -12.16 -3.60
C MET A 8 26.78 -10.73 -4.15
N ALA A 9 27.68 -9.85 -3.69
CA ALA A 9 27.79 -8.51 -4.24
C ALA A 9 28.07 -8.51 -5.76
N ALA A 10 28.89 -9.44 -6.27
CA ALA A 10 29.08 -9.64 -7.70
C ALA A 10 27.81 -10.14 -8.40
N ILE A 11 27.03 -11.03 -7.78
CA ILE A 11 25.71 -11.44 -8.28
C ILE A 11 24.77 -10.24 -8.42
N ALA A 12 24.69 -9.37 -7.41
CA ALA A 12 23.87 -8.16 -7.48
C ALA A 12 24.36 -7.16 -8.55
N PHE A 13 25.67 -7.06 -8.76
CA PHE A 13 26.21 -6.26 -9.85
C PHE A 13 25.79 -6.81 -11.22
N VAL A 14 25.97 -8.12 -11.45
CA VAL A 14 25.57 -8.79 -12.70
C VAL A 14 24.05 -8.78 -12.87
N TRP A 15 23.28 -8.83 -11.78
CA TRP A 15 21.82 -8.69 -11.80
C TRP A 15 21.38 -7.38 -12.46
N ASN A 16 22.07 -6.27 -12.16
CA ASN A 16 21.80 -4.99 -12.80
C ASN A 16 22.14 -5.01 -14.29
N GLU A 17 23.30 -5.57 -14.66
CA GLU A 17 23.75 -5.67 -16.06
C GLU A 17 22.81 -6.51 -16.93
N ARG A 18 22.14 -7.49 -16.33
CA ARG A 18 21.20 -8.42 -17.01
C ARG A 18 19.76 -7.92 -17.02
N ARG A 19 19.51 -6.71 -16.53
CA ARG A 19 18.19 -6.07 -16.63
C ARG A 19 17.90 -5.76 -18.09
N GLN A 20 16.79 -6.26 -18.62
CA GLN A 20 16.38 -5.94 -19.99
C GLN A 20 15.63 -4.60 -20.01
N ASN A 21 16.13 -3.61 -20.75
CA ASN A 21 15.48 -2.29 -20.96
C ASN A 21 14.30 -2.34 -21.94
N LYS A 22 13.61 -3.48 -22.07
CA LYS A 22 12.50 -3.59 -23.03
C LYS A 22 11.25 -2.97 -22.43
N THR A 23 10.91 -1.81 -22.97
CA THR A 23 9.64 -1.06 -22.93
C THR A 23 8.42 -1.96 -23.06
N THR A 24 8.09 -2.67 -21.99
CA THR A 24 6.80 -3.33 -21.82
C THR A 24 6.12 -2.54 -20.72
N THR A 25 4.94 -2.01 -20.98
CA THR A 25 4.11 -1.26 -20.01
C THR A 25 3.87 -2.14 -18.78
N ARG A 26 4.77 -2.04 -17.79
CA ARG A 26 4.74 -2.83 -16.57
C ARG A 26 4.24 -1.92 -15.45
N THR A 27 3.04 -2.21 -14.98
CA THR A 27 2.32 -1.45 -13.96
C THR A 27 2.68 -1.88 -12.53
N LYS A 28 3.73 -2.68 -12.33
CA LYS A 28 4.05 -3.26 -11.01
C LYS A 28 5.12 -2.43 -10.29
N VAL A 29 4.92 -2.20 -8.99
CA VAL A 29 5.88 -1.48 -8.14
C VAL A 29 7.19 -2.26 -7.95
N ILE A 30 7.09 -3.59 -7.81
CA ILE A 30 8.25 -4.47 -7.74
C ILE A 30 8.49 -5.06 -9.13
N PRO A 31 9.65 -4.78 -9.77
CA PRO A 31 9.89 -5.22 -11.14
C PRO A 31 10.06 -6.74 -11.21
N ALA A 32 9.50 -7.33 -12.27
CA ALA A 32 9.68 -8.75 -12.57
C ALA A 32 11.07 -9.00 -13.15
N ALA A 33 11.76 -10.02 -12.62
CA ALA A 33 13.08 -10.44 -13.08
C ALA A 33 13.02 -10.96 -14.53
N SER A 34 14.00 -10.57 -15.35
CA SER A 34 14.20 -11.10 -16.71
C SER A 34 14.65 -12.56 -16.68
N GLU A 35 14.49 -13.29 -17.80
CA GLU A 35 15.01 -14.67 -17.91
C GLU A 35 16.52 -14.73 -17.59
N GLU A 36 17.30 -13.75 -18.04
CA GLU A 36 18.74 -13.66 -17.74
C GLU A 36 19.03 -13.44 -16.25
N GLN A 37 18.23 -12.61 -15.58
CA GLN A 37 18.33 -12.43 -14.13
C GLN A 37 17.96 -13.71 -13.38
N LEU A 38 16.98 -14.47 -13.86
CA LEU A 38 16.58 -15.73 -13.27
C LEU A 38 17.65 -16.82 -13.38
N LEU A 39 18.47 -16.81 -14.43
CA LEU A 39 19.63 -17.71 -14.52
C LEU A 39 20.61 -17.50 -13.36
N LEU A 40 20.75 -16.27 -12.84
CA LEU A 40 21.58 -16.01 -11.65
C LEU A 40 20.99 -16.66 -10.40
N VAL A 41 19.65 -16.65 -10.27
CA VAL A 41 18.97 -17.33 -9.17
C VAL A 41 19.24 -18.83 -9.22
N GLU A 42 19.10 -19.43 -10.40
CA GLU A 42 19.34 -20.87 -10.54
C GLU A 42 20.81 -21.26 -10.39
N LEU A 43 21.73 -20.39 -10.81
CA LEU A 43 23.15 -20.57 -10.53
C LEU A 43 23.42 -20.67 -9.03
N VAL A 44 22.94 -19.70 -8.24
CA VAL A 44 23.14 -19.68 -6.78
C VAL A 44 22.46 -20.87 -6.12
N ARG A 45 21.24 -21.24 -6.54
CA ARG A 45 20.53 -22.41 -6.02
C ARG A 45 21.21 -23.74 -6.35
N SER A 46 21.96 -23.81 -7.45
CA SER A 46 22.67 -25.02 -7.86
C SER A 46 23.97 -25.26 -7.08
N ILE A 47 24.44 -24.27 -6.31
CA ILE A 47 25.62 -24.43 -5.44
C ILE A 47 25.21 -25.29 -4.24
N SER A 48 25.46 -26.60 -4.31
CA SER A 48 25.05 -27.57 -3.29
C SER A 48 25.52 -27.27 -1.86
N VAL A 49 26.64 -26.55 -1.73
CA VAL A 49 27.22 -26.15 -0.43
C VAL A 49 26.53 -24.90 0.14
N MET A 50 25.84 -24.11 -0.68
CA MET A 50 25.23 -22.84 -0.29
C MET A 50 23.75 -23.04 0.07
N ARG A 51 23.49 -23.37 1.33
CA ARG A 51 22.13 -23.53 1.86
C ARG A 51 21.37 -22.19 1.84
N ALA A 52 20.04 -22.25 1.83
CA ALA A 52 19.18 -21.07 1.87
C ALA A 52 19.51 -20.14 3.05
N GLU A 53 19.76 -20.71 4.23
CA GLU A 53 20.22 -19.97 5.41
C GLU A 53 21.50 -19.16 5.14
N THR A 54 22.50 -19.77 4.50
CA THR A 54 23.77 -19.12 4.14
C THR A 54 23.54 -17.97 3.16
N VAL A 55 22.64 -18.15 2.18
CA VAL A 55 22.26 -17.07 1.26
C VAL A 55 21.65 -15.91 2.04
N MET A 56 20.67 -16.16 2.90
CA MET A 56 20.00 -15.12 3.70
C MET A 56 20.98 -14.34 4.59
N GLN A 57 21.87 -15.05 5.29
CA GLN A 57 22.90 -14.42 6.13
C GLN A 57 23.85 -13.57 5.29
N THR A 58 24.27 -14.07 4.12
CA THR A 58 25.19 -13.34 3.23
C THR A 58 24.52 -12.10 2.63
N VAL A 59 23.26 -12.20 2.20
CA VAL A 59 22.46 -11.07 1.73
C VAL A 59 22.40 -9.99 2.83
N LYS A 60 22.07 -10.38 4.06
CA LYS A 60 22.03 -9.46 5.20
C LYS A 60 23.36 -8.73 5.40
N GLU A 61 24.50 -9.43 5.35
CA GLU A 61 25.81 -8.79 5.47
C GLU A 61 26.12 -7.84 4.30
N VAL A 62 25.70 -8.17 3.07
CA VAL A 62 25.82 -7.25 1.92
C VAL A 62 24.97 -5.99 2.12
N LEU A 63 23.75 -6.10 2.66
CA LEU A 63 22.88 -4.95 2.93
C LEU A 63 23.45 -4.07 4.05
N LYS A 64 24.06 -4.68 5.07
CA LYS A 64 24.64 -3.98 6.21
C LYS A 64 25.94 -3.25 5.84
N GLN A 65 26.79 -3.89 5.06
CA GLN A 65 28.07 -3.33 4.63
C GLN A 65 28.32 -3.66 3.15
N PRO A 66 27.73 -2.87 2.23
CA PRO A 66 27.86 -3.09 0.79
C PRO A 66 29.32 -3.00 0.36
N PRO A 67 29.91 -4.05 -0.27
CA PRO A 67 31.26 -3.96 -0.78
C PRO A 67 31.41 -2.84 -1.81
N ALA A 68 32.55 -2.17 -1.81
CA ALA A 68 32.89 -1.21 -2.86
C ALA A 68 33.09 -1.96 -4.19
N ILE A 69 32.14 -1.80 -5.10
CA ILE A 69 32.23 -2.25 -6.49
C ILE A 69 32.35 -1.00 -7.36
N ALA A 70 33.05 -1.09 -8.50
CA ALA A 70 33.17 0.01 -9.45
C ALA A 70 31.78 0.55 -9.81
N LYS A 71 31.49 1.77 -9.34
CA LYS A 71 30.20 2.42 -9.58
C LYS A 71 30.27 3.13 -10.91
N ASP A 72 29.68 2.55 -11.95
CA ASP A 72 29.29 3.37 -13.10
C ASP A 72 27.98 4.09 -12.76
N LYS A 73 27.82 5.35 -13.21
CA LYS A 73 26.72 6.21 -12.73
C LYS A 73 25.34 5.62 -13.06
N LYS A 74 25.24 4.74 -14.06
CA LYS A 74 23.97 4.17 -14.55
C LYS A 74 23.41 3.01 -13.70
N HIS A 75 24.06 2.61 -12.61
CA HIS A 75 23.63 1.45 -11.83
C HIS A 75 22.73 1.84 -10.66
N LEU A 76 21.73 0.99 -10.39
CA LEU A 76 21.00 1.02 -9.14
C LEU A 76 21.94 0.83 -7.94
N SER A 77 21.45 1.20 -6.75
CA SER A 77 22.17 0.88 -5.52
C SER A 77 22.35 -0.65 -5.40
N LEU A 78 23.50 -1.07 -4.89
CA LEU A 78 23.84 -2.48 -4.78
C LEU A 78 22.83 -3.22 -3.89
N GLU A 79 22.35 -2.55 -2.84
CA GLU A 79 21.33 -3.03 -1.92
C GLU A 79 20.01 -3.31 -2.62
N VAL A 80 19.57 -2.41 -3.52
CA VAL A 80 18.34 -2.62 -4.30
C VAL A 80 18.51 -3.82 -5.24
N CYS A 81 19.62 -3.91 -5.98
CA CYS A 81 19.89 -5.07 -6.84
C CYS A 81 19.95 -6.39 -6.05
N MET A 82 20.60 -6.35 -4.88
CA MET A 82 20.69 -7.49 -3.97
C MET A 82 19.31 -7.93 -3.50
N LEU A 83 18.43 -6.99 -3.15
CA LEU A 83 17.06 -7.27 -2.73
C LEU A 83 16.18 -7.76 -3.89
N GLN A 84 16.38 -7.28 -5.13
CA GLN A 84 15.68 -7.80 -6.30
C GLN A 84 16.05 -9.26 -6.56
N PHE A 85 17.36 -9.57 -6.55
CA PHE A 85 17.84 -10.94 -6.63
C PHE A 85 17.25 -11.78 -5.49
N PHE A 86 17.31 -11.28 -4.25
CA PHE A 86 16.84 -12.01 -3.08
C PHE A 86 15.34 -12.28 -3.11
N TYR A 87 14.54 -11.31 -3.57
CA TYR A 87 13.11 -11.48 -3.79
C TYR A 87 12.83 -12.60 -4.81
N ALA A 88 13.50 -12.57 -5.96
CA ALA A 88 13.36 -13.62 -6.99
C ALA A 88 13.87 -14.99 -6.53
N TYR A 89 14.87 -15.00 -5.65
CA TYR A 89 15.37 -16.20 -4.98
C TYR A 89 14.32 -16.78 -4.03
N ILE A 90 13.73 -15.98 -3.12
CA ILE A 90 12.68 -16.42 -2.19
C ILE A 90 11.47 -16.99 -2.93
N GLN A 91 11.04 -16.37 -4.04
CA GLN A 91 9.95 -16.88 -4.89
C GLN A 91 10.18 -18.33 -5.36
N ARG A 92 11.44 -18.74 -5.52
CA ARG A 92 11.83 -20.04 -6.10
C ARG A 92 12.27 -21.07 -5.07
N ILE A 93 12.52 -20.68 -3.82
CA ILE A 93 12.89 -21.63 -2.77
C ILE A 93 11.68 -22.49 -2.37
N PRO A 94 11.87 -23.82 -2.16
CA PRO A 94 10.85 -24.69 -1.57
C PRO A 94 10.49 -24.30 -0.13
N VAL A 95 9.22 -24.45 0.25
CA VAL A 95 8.72 -24.07 1.58
C VAL A 95 9.52 -24.67 2.76
N PRO A 96 9.93 -25.96 2.76
CA PRO A 96 10.72 -26.51 3.87
C PRO A 96 12.02 -25.75 4.13
N ASN A 97 12.73 -25.36 3.06
CA ASN A 97 13.97 -24.59 3.18
C ASN A 97 13.73 -23.18 3.75
N LEU A 98 12.56 -22.57 3.50
CA LEU A 98 12.17 -21.29 4.11
C LEU A 98 11.88 -21.44 5.60
N VAL A 99 11.19 -22.51 5.99
CA VAL A 99 10.92 -22.83 7.40
C VAL A 99 12.23 -23.07 8.15
N ASP A 100 13.12 -23.91 7.61
CA ASP A 100 14.42 -24.22 8.21
C ASP A 100 15.31 -22.96 8.33
N SER A 101 15.14 -22.00 7.42
CA SER A 101 15.94 -20.76 7.39
C SER A 101 15.22 -19.57 8.02
N TRP A 102 14.05 -19.76 8.67
CA TRP A 102 13.21 -18.68 9.19
C TRP A 102 13.97 -17.74 10.12
N ALA A 103 14.78 -18.28 11.03
CA ALA A 103 15.56 -17.45 11.96
C ALA A 103 16.49 -16.47 11.24
N SER A 104 17.13 -16.90 10.14
CA SER A 104 17.99 -16.05 9.32
C SER A 104 17.20 -15.02 8.50
N LEU A 105 16.03 -15.41 7.96
CA LEU A 105 15.13 -14.49 7.27
C LEU A 105 14.60 -13.40 8.22
N LEU A 106 14.16 -13.80 9.41
CA LEU A 106 13.61 -12.90 10.43
C LEU A 106 14.64 -11.84 10.86
N ILE A 107 15.90 -12.22 11.06
CA ILE A 107 16.97 -11.26 11.38
C ILE A 107 17.16 -10.27 10.24
N LEU A 108 17.21 -10.74 8.98
CA LEU A 108 17.31 -9.87 7.82
C LEU A 108 16.15 -8.87 7.75
N LEU A 109 14.91 -9.35 7.92
CA LEU A 109 13.72 -8.49 7.91
C LEU A 109 13.75 -7.46 9.05
N LYS A 110 14.19 -7.85 10.26
CA LYS A 110 14.31 -6.94 11.41
C LYS A 110 15.40 -5.88 11.19
N ASP A 111 16.57 -6.29 10.71
CA ASP A 111 17.69 -5.38 10.43
C ASP A 111 17.34 -4.41 9.30
N SER A 112 16.57 -4.84 8.29
CA SER A 112 16.18 -4.01 7.15
C SER A 112 15.42 -2.73 7.53
N ILE A 113 14.76 -2.70 8.68
CA ILE A 113 14.06 -1.52 9.21
C ILE A 113 15.05 -0.49 9.75
N GLN A 114 16.20 -0.94 10.26
CA GLN A 114 17.25 -0.09 10.82
C GLN A 114 18.26 0.35 9.77
N LEU A 115 18.40 -0.44 8.69
CA LEU A 115 19.13 -0.06 7.50
C LEU A 115 18.31 1.01 6.79
N SER A 116 18.86 2.21 6.62
CA SER A 116 18.22 3.32 5.89
C SER A 116 18.15 3.03 4.38
N LEU A 117 17.46 1.94 4.01
CA LEU A 117 17.32 1.47 2.64
C LEU A 117 16.57 2.51 1.81
N PRO A 118 16.95 2.70 0.53
CA PRO A 118 16.14 3.45 -0.42
C PRO A 118 14.71 2.89 -0.49
N ALA A 119 13.73 3.72 -0.85
CA ALA A 119 12.33 3.30 -0.93
C ALA A 119 12.11 2.03 -1.80
N PRO A 120 12.74 1.86 -2.99
CA PRO A 120 12.66 0.60 -3.73
C PRO A 120 13.16 -0.63 -2.94
N GLY A 121 14.18 -0.45 -2.10
CA GLY A 121 14.66 -1.50 -1.20
C GLY A 121 13.62 -1.88 -0.15
N GLN A 122 12.94 -0.90 0.45
CA GLN A 122 11.87 -1.15 1.42
C GLN A 122 10.67 -1.85 0.76
N PHE A 123 10.32 -1.49 -0.48
CA PHE A 123 9.29 -2.19 -1.26
C PHE A 123 9.65 -3.66 -1.49
N LEU A 124 10.90 -3.96 -1.81
CA LEU A 124 11.39 -5.33 -1.97
C LEU A 124 11.37 -6.12 -0.66
N ILE A 125 11.66 -5.48 0.48
CA ILE A 125 11.53 -6.10 1.80
C ILE A 125 10.06 -6.50 2.08
N LEU A 126 9.10 -5.62 1.80
CA LEU A 126 7.68 -5.97 1.90
C LEU A 126 7.31 -7.08 0.92
N GLY A 127 7.86 -7.06 -0.30
CA GLY A 127 7.71 -8.13 -1.28
C GLY A 127 8.21 -9.49 -0.76
N VAL A 128 9.41 -9.53 -0.18
CA VAL A 128 9.99 -10.75 0.43
C VAL A 128 9.12 -11.26 1.57
N LEU A 129 8.66 -10.39 2.46
CA LEU A 129 7.76 -10.75 3.54
C LEU A 129 6.44 -11.33 3.00
N ASN A 130 5.83 -10.64 2.02
CA ASN A 130 4.59 -11.07 1.40
C ASN A 130 4.75 -12.44 0.73
N GLU A 131 5.83 -12.66 -0.02
CA GLU A 131 6.12 -13.94 -0.67
C GLU A 131 6.29 -15.08 0.35
N PHE A 132 7.00 -14.82 1.45
CA PHE A 132 7.12 -15.78 2.54
C PHE A 132 5.75 -16.16 3.10
N ILE A 133 4.88 -15.18 3.37
CA ILE A 133 3.53 -15.41 3.91
C ILE A 133 2.64 -16.16 2.91
N MET A 134 2.68 -15.80 1.63
CA MET A 134 1.86 -16.42 0.57
C MET A 134 2.24 -17.88 0.30
N LYS A 135 3.48 -18.26 0.57
CA LYS A 135 3.93 -19.66 0.57
C LYS A 135 3.39 -20.48 1.75
N ASN A 136 2.69 -19.85 2.68
CA ASN A 136 2.03 -20.45 3.84
C ASN A 136 2.92 -21.42 4.65
N PRO A 137 4.09 -20.96 5.16
CA PRO A 137 5.01 -21.78 5.93
C PRO A 137 4.41 -22.13 7.30
N SER A 138 4.59 -23.38 7.72
CA SER A 138 4.15 -23.84 9.05
C SER A 138 5.15 -23.40 10.12
N LEU A 139 4.87 -22.28 10.80
CA LEU A 139 5.63 -21.84 11.96
C LEU A 139 5.05 -22.49 13.23
N GLU A 140 5.65 -23.59 13.68
CA GLU A 140 5.15 -24.37 14.84
C GLU A 140 5.23 -23.61 16.18
N ASN A 141 6.13 -22.63 16.27
CA ASN A 141 6.43 -21.91 17.49
C ASN A 141 5.63 -20.60 17.61
N LYS A 142 4.88 -20.45 18.71
CA LYS A 142 4.15 -19.21 19.03
C LYS A 142 5.05 -17.97 19.08
N LYS A 143 6.32 -18.12 19.42
CA LYS A 143 7.30 -17.02 19.38
C LYS A 143 7.51 -16.54 17.95
N ASP A 144 7.70 -17.46 17.01
CA ASP A 144 7.96 -17.14 15.60
C ASP A 144 6.75 -16.43 14.97
N GLN A 145 5.54 -16.84 15.34
CA GLN A 145 4.31 -16.16 14.95
C GLN A 145 4.25 -14.71 15.47
N ARG A 146 4.61 -14.46 16.73
CA ARG A 146 4.67 -13.10 17.31
C ARG A 146 5.77 -12.26 16.65
N ASP A 147 6.91 -12.86 16.36
CA ASP A 147 8.02 -12.21 15.67
C ASP A 147 7.64 -11.85 14.22
N LEU A 148 6.88 -12.71 13.53
CA LEU A 148 6.31 -12.43 12.20
C LEU A 148 5.32 -11.25 12.24
N GLN A 149 4.46 -11.20 13.26
CA GLN A 149 3.53 -10.08 13.47
C GLN A 149 4.27 -8.76 13.73
N ASP A 150 5.28 -8.77 14.60
CA ASP A 150 6.07 -7.58 14.94
C ASP A 150 6.83 -7.04 13.72
N VAL A 151 7.48 -7.91 12.95
CA VAL A 151 8.23 -7.47 11.77
C VAL A 151 7.30 -7.01 10.65
N THR A 152 6.14 -7.67 10.49
CA THR A 152 5.06 -7.24 9.58
C THR A 152 4.59 -5.83 9.91
N HIS A 153 4.31 -5.57 11.19
CA HIS A 153 3.86 -4.27 11.66
C HIS A 153 4.87 -3.17 11.29
N LYS A 154 6.14 -3.38 11.60
CA LYS A 154 7.21 -2.40 11.37
C LYS A 154 7.50 -2.16 9.89
N ILE A 155 7.49 -3.21 9.07
CA ILE A 155 7.71 -3.08 7.62
C ILE A 155 6.55 -2.31 6.98
N VAL A 156 5.31 -2.64 7.31
CA VAL A 156 4.13 -1.92 6.78
C VAL A 156 4.15 -0.45 7.24
N ASP A 157 4.52 -0.18 8.49
CA ASP A 157 4.62 1.18 9.01
C ASP A 157 5.67 2.01 8.26
N ALA A 158 6.83 1.41 7.93
CA ALA A 158 7.85 2.05 7.11
C ALA A 158 7.34 2.39 5.69
N ILE A 159 6.59 1.49 5.05
CA ILE A 159 5.94 1.79 3.75
C ILE A 159 4.88 2.88 3.89
N GLY A 160 4.11 2.87 4.98
CA GLY A 160 3.15 3.92 5.33
C GLY A 160 3.81 5.30 5.44
N ALA A 161 4.99 5.37 6.07
CA ALA A 161 5.76 6.61 6.17
C ALA A 161 6.23 7.14 4.79
N ILE A 162 6.63 6.26 3.87
CA ILE A 162 6.91 6.65 2.47
C ILE A 162 5.66 7.19 1.80
N ALA A 163 4.50 6.52 1.96
CA ALA A 163 3.23 7.01 1.44
C ALA A 163 2.87 8.40 2.01
N GLY A 164 3.16 8.66 3.29
CA GLY A 164 2.92 9.95 3.94
C GLY A 164 3.91 11.06 3.55
N SER A 165 4.99 10.76 2.84
CA SER A 165 6.07 11.74 2.59
C SER A 165 5.71 12.88 1.62
N SER A 166 4.64 12.72 0.83
CA SER A 166 4.06 13.79 0.00
C SER A 166 2.98 14.59 0.72
N LEU A 167 2.85 14.42 2.04
CA LEU A 167 1.92 15.18 2.86
C LEU A 167 2.65 16.24 3.70
N GLU A 168 1.97 17.33 4.00
CA GLU A 168 2.44 18.40 4.88
C GLU A 168 1.44 18.71 5.99
N GLN A 169 1.93 19.27 7.10
CA GLN A 169 1.08 19.68 8.22
C GLN A 169 0.44 21.03 7.92
N THR A 170 -0.88 21.08 8.00
CA THR A 170 -1.69 22.28 7.71
C THR A 170 -1.47 23.43 8.70
N THR A 171 -1.27 23.12 9.99
CA THR A 171 -0.98 24.11 11.04
C THR A 171 -0.27 23.46 12.23
N TRP A 172 0.49 24.25 13.01
CA TRP A 172 1.16 23.77 14.23
C TRP A 172 0.18 23.34 15.35
N LEU A 173 -1.06 23.84 15.34
CA LEU A 173 -2.10 23.55 16.33
C LEU A 173 -2.96 22.32 15.98
N ARG A 174 -3.12 21.99 14.69
CA ARG A 174 -3.83 20.79 14.24
C ARG A 174 -2.88 19.94 13.41
N ARG A 175 -2.52 18.76 13.92
CA ARG A 175 -1.70 17.73 13.24
C ARG A 175 -2.42 17.08 12.04
N ASN A 176 -3.25 17.84 11.31
CA ASN A 176 -3.91 17.40 10.10
C ASN A 176 -2.94 17.49 8.93
N LEU A 177 -2.91 16.42 8.13
CA LEU A 177 -2.09 16.30 6.94
C LEU A 177 -2.89 16.71 5.69
N GLU A 178 -2.23 17.36 4.74
CA GLU A 178 -2.75 17.68 3.41
C GLU A 178 -1.72 17.33 2.33
N VAL A 179 -2.20 17.10 1.11
CA VAL A 179 -1.34 16.78 -0.04
C VAL A 179 -0.53 18.02 -0.42
N LYS A 180 0.80 17.88 -0.48
CA LYS A 180 1.69 18.96 -0.90
C LYS A 180 1.30 19.46 -2.29
N PRO A 181 1.17 20.78 -2.50
CA PRO A 181 0.98 21.34 -3.83
C PRO A 181 2.21 21.02 -4.69
N SER A 182 2.07 20.21 -5.73
CA SER A 182 3.20 19.93 -6.62
C SER A 182 3.45 21.08 -7.59
N PRO A 183 4.70 21.56 -7.78
CA PRO A 183 5.07 22.21 -9.03
C PRO A 183 4.88 21.20 -10.16
N LYS A 184 4.51 21.68 -11.35
CA LYS A 184 4.05 20.91 -12.52
C LYS A 184 5.02 19.80 -12.99
N ILE A 185 5.07 18.68 -12.27
CA ILE A 185 5.66 17.42 -12.73
C ILE A 185 4.48 16.46 -12.86
N MET A 186 3.94 16.38 -14.07
CA MET A 186 2.97 15.35 -14.42
C MET A 186 3.72 14.02 -14.47
N VAL A 187 3.65 13.27 -13.38
CA VAL A 187 4.00 11.85 -13.36
C VAL A 187 2.83 11.13 -14.03
N ASP A 188 3.03 10.63 -15.25
CA ASP A 188 2.01 9.91 -15.99
C ASP A 188 1.85 8.51 -15.37
N GLY A 189 0.99 8.43 -14.35
CA GLY A 189 0.73 7.22 -13.56
C GLY A 189 0.15 6.02 -14.35
N THR A 190 0.20 6.06 -15.68
CA THR A 190 -0.04 4.91 -16.56
C THR A 190 1.20 4.01 -16.68
N ASN A 191 2.41 4.51 -16.40
CA ASN A 191 3.66 3.74 -16.43
C ASN A 191 4.49 3.89 -15.15
N LEU A 192 4.04 3.21 -14.09
CA LEU A 192 4.74 3.14 -12.80
C LEU A 192 6.21 2.69 -12.91
N GLU A 193 6.56 1.85 -13.91
CA GLU A 193 7.96 1.47 -14.18
C GLU A 193 8.74 2.54 -14.95
N SER A 194 8.17 3.31 -15.90
CA SER A 194 8.94 4.35 -16.61
C SER A 194 9.24 5.53 -15.68
N ASP A 195 8.31 5.87 -14.80
CA ASP A 195 8.53 6.87 -13.75
C ASP A 195 9.59 6.38 -12.75
N VAL A 196 9.67 5.07 -12.51
CA VAL A 196 10.73 4.48 -11.70
C VAL A 196 12.04 4.42 -12.49
N GLU A 197 12.04 4.11 -13.78
CA GLU A 197 13.23 3.96 -14.61
C GLU A 197 13.91 5.29 -14.96
N ASP A 198 13.13 6.34 -15.28
CA ASP A 198 13.66 7.70 -15.43
C ASP A 198 14.17 8.26 -14.09
N MET A 199 13.54 7.91 -12.96
CA MET A 199 13.96 8.37 -11.62
C MET A 199 15.05 7.50 -10.97
N LEU A 200 15.28 6.29 -11.49
CA LEU A 200 16.41 5.42 -11.18
C LEU A 200 17.63 5.72 -12.08
N SER A 201 17.46 6.56 -13.10
CA SER A 201 18.57 7.10 -13.89
C SER A 201 19.32 8.19 -13.09
N PRO A 202 20.65 8.29 -13.18
CA PRO A 202 21.46 9.17 -12.33
C PRO A 202 21.40 10.66 -12.71
N ALA A 203 20.35 11.12 -13.40
CA ALA A 203 20.23 12.52 -13.79
C ALA A 203 19.95 13.46 -12.61
N MET A 204 19.71 12.94 -11.40
CA MET A 204 19.65 13.73 -10.18
C MET A 204 20.61 13.20 -9.13
N GLU A 205 21.41 14.10 -8.58
CA GLU A 205 22.32 13.84 -7.46
C GLU A 205 21.60 13.03 -6.37
N THR A 206 22.09 11.81 -6.13
CA THR A 206 21.53 10.82 -5.18
C THR A 206 21.52 11.30 -3.72
N SER A 207 21.94 12.53 -3.44
CA SER A 207 21.80 13.21 -2.16
C SER A 207 20.44 13.89 -1.96
N ASN A 208 19.62 14.08 -3.01
CA ASN A 208 18.42 14.92 -2.96
C ASN A 208 17.12 14.27 -3.49
N ILE A 209 17.04 12.95 -3.71
CA ILE A 209 15.75 12.32 -4.04
C ILE A 209 14.88 12.32 -2.78
N THR A 210 13.92 13.24 -2.74
CA THR A 210 12.96 13.33 -1.64
C THR A 210 12.08 12.09 -1.62
N PRO A 211 11.80 11.49 -0.44
CA PRO A 211 10.93 10.31 -0.33
C PRO A 211 9.55 10.47 -1.01
N SER A 212 9.09 11.70 -1.20
CA SER A 212 7.82 12.05 -1.85
C SER A 212 7.63 11.47 -3.24
N VAL A 213 8.71 11.28 -4.02
CA VAL A 213 8.62 10.71 -5.38
C VAL A 213 8.05 9.29 -5.37
N TYR A 214 8.28 8.53 -4.28
CA TYR A 214 7.85 7.14 -4.14
C TYR A 214 6.51 6.97 -3.41
N SER A 215 5.84 8.07 -3.05
CA SER A 215 4.57 8.01 -2.31
C SER A 215 3.47 7.24 -3.05
N VAL A 216 3.31 7.46 -4.35
CA VAL A 216 2.32 6.74 -5.20
C VAL A 216 2.65 5.25 -5.26
N HIS A 217 3.93 4.89 -5.42
CA HIS A 217 4.38 3.49 -5.43
C HIS A 217 4.12 2.81 -4.10
N ALA A 218 4.37 3.48 -2.97
CA ALA A 218 4.06 2.96 -1.64
C ALA A 218 2.55 2.72 -1.47
N LEU A 219 1.70 3.66 -1.87
CA LEU A 219 0.25 3.52 -1.83
C LEU A 219 -0.24 2.37 -2.71
N THR A 220 0.32 2.24 -3.91
CA THR A 220 -0.02 1.17 -4.86
C THR A 220 0.39 -0.19 -4.32
N LEU A 221 1.59 -0.31 -3.75
CA LEU A 221 2.04 -1.56 -3.15
C LEU A 221 1.17 -1.96 -1.96
N LEU A 222 0.84 -1.02 -1.08
CA LEU A 222 -0.08 -1.28 0.04
C LEU A 222 -1.47 -1.71 -0.44
N SER A 223 -1.99 -1.10 -1.51
CA SER A 223 -3.32 -1.44 -2.04
C SER A 223 -3.40 -2.87 -2.59
N GLU A 224 -2.27 -3.40 -3.09
CA GLU A 224 -2.17 -4.77 -3.61
C GLU A 224 -2.03 -5.81 -2.49
N VAL A 225 -1.23 -5.55 -1.44
CA VAL A 225 -0.81 -6.59 -0.50
C VAL A 225 -1.43 -6.50 0.89
N LEU A 226 -1.76 -5.30 1.39
CA LEU A 226 -1.93 -5.08 2.83
C LEU A 226 -3.06 -5.91 3.45
N ALA A 227 -4.24 -5.94 2.82
CA ALA A 227 -5.41 -6.59 3.40
C ALA A 227 -5.20 -8.11 3.56
N HIS A 228 -4.75 -8.77 2.48
CA HIS A 228 -4.45 -10.20 2.49
C HIS A 228 -3.29 -10.54 3.43
N LEU A 229 -2.24 -9.71 3.43
CA LEU A 229 -1.08 -9.91 4.30
C LEU A 229 -1.49 -9.90 5.78
N LEU A 230 -2.33 -8.95 6.18
CA LEU A 230 -2.83 -8.86 7.56
C LEU A 230 -3.76 -10.03 7.92
N ASP A 231 -4.60 -10.48 7.00
CA ASP A 231 -5.52 -11.60 7.24
C ASP A 231 -4.78 -12.94 7.46
N MET A 232 -3.67 -13.14 6.75
CA MET A 232 -2.82 -14.33 6.87
C MET A 232 -1.92 -14.32 8.12
N VAL A 233 -1.49 -13.14 8.56
CA VAL A 233 -0.55 -13.00 9.70
C VAL A 233 -1.27 -12.97 11.05
N PHE A 234 -2.46 -12.36 11.11
CA PHE A 234 -3.20 -12.16 12.35
C PHE A 234 -4.43 -13.08 12.42
N TYR A 235 -4.36 -14.07 13.30
CA TYR A 235 -5.46 -15.00 13.57
C TYR A 235 -6.58 -14.32 14.36
N SER A 236 -7.78 -14.92 14.33
CA SER A 236 -9.04 -14.29 14.76
C SER A 236 -9.01 -13.60 16.14
N ASP A 237 -8.34 -14.18 17.13
CA ASP A 237 -8.21 -13.61 18.49
C ASP A 237 -7.21 -12.44 18.57
N GLU A 238 -6.34 -12.29 17.58
CA GLU A 238 -5.31 -11.26 17.50
C GLU A 238 -5.62 -10.14 16.51
N LYS A 239 -6.71 -10.25 15.73
CA LYS A 239 -7.08 -9.26 14.69
C LYS A 239 -7.28 -7.84 15.22
N GLU A 240 -7.63 -7.66 16.49
CA GLU A 240 -7.71 -6.34 17.12
C GLU A 240 -6.35 -5.63 17.23
N ARG A 241 -5.23 -6.39 17.28
CA ARG A 241 -3.87 -5.83 17.38
C ARG A 241 -3.44 -5.09 16.11
N VAL A 242 -4.17 -5.29 15.01
CA VAL A 242 -3.93 -4.64 13.71
C VAL A 242 -4.52 -3.23 13.65
N ILE A 243 -5.49 -2.91 14.51
CA ILE A 243 -6.20 -1.62 14.47
C ILE A 243 -5.27 -0.40 14.57
N PRO A 244 -4.28 -0.34 15.50
CA PRO A 244 -3.39 0.81 15.59
C PRO A 244 -2.60 1.07 14.31
N LEU A 245 -2.10 0.00 13.66
CA LEU A 245 -1.42 0.09 12.37
C LEU A 245 -2.35 0.67 11.31
N LEU A 246 -3.55 0.11 11.18
CA LEU A 246 -4.51 0.56 10.17
C LEU A 246 -4.96 2.00 10.41
N VAL A 247 -5.13 2.43 11.66
CA VAL A 247 -5.42 3.84 11.99
C VAL A 247 -4.26 4.73 11.54
N ASN A 248 -3.00 4.31 11.73
CA ASN A 248 -1.84 5.06 11.25
C ASN A 248 -1.80 5.12 9.71
N ILE A 249 -2.05 4.00 9.03
CA ILE A 249 -2.14 3.97 7.56
C ILE A 249 -3.27 4.89 7.06
N MET A 250 -4.45 4.83 7.69
CA MET A 250 -5.56 5.72 7.35
C MET A 250 -5.24 7.20 7.56
N HIS A 251 -4.42 7.54 8.57
CA HIS A 251 -3.94 8.91 8.78
C HIS A 251 -3.15 9.45 7.57
N TYR A 252 -2.39 8.60 6.88
CA TYR A 252 -1.71 8.96 5.63
C TYR A 252 -2.63 8.89 4.40
N VAL A 253 -3.60 7.97 4.38
CA VAL A 253 -4.48 7.72 3.21
C VAL A 253 -5.56 8.79 3.05
N VAL A 254 -6.21 9.21 4.14
CA VAL A 254 -7.36 10.13 4.10
C VAL A 254 -7.08 11.49 3.44
N PRO A 255 -5.93 12.15 3.67
CA PRO A 255 -5.58 13.40 2.98
C PRO A 255 -5.61 13.28 1.45
N TYR A 256 -5.10 12.17 0.91
CA TYR A 256 -5.17 11.90 -0.53
C TYR A 256 -6.60 11.69 -1.00
N LEU A 257 -7.46 11.03 -0.21
CA LEU A 257 -8.87 10.82 -0.53
C LEU A 257 -9.73 12.09 -0.45
N ARG A 258 -9.26 13.14 0.26
CA ARG A 258 -9.92 14.46 0.28
C ARG A 258 -9.51 15.35 -0.89
N ASN A 259 -8.42 15.04 -1.57
CA ASN A 259 -7.87 15.90 -2.62
C ASN A 259 -8.24 15.38 -4.01
N HIS A 260 -9.07 16.12 -4.73
CA HIS A 260 -9.57 15.76 -6.07
C HIS A 260 -8.79 16.42 -7.22
N SER A 261 -7.62 17.00 -6.94
CA SER A 261 -6.82 17.66 -7.98
C SER A 261 -6.18 16.65 -8.95
N ALA A 262 -5.93 17.11 -10.19
CA ALA A 262 -5.37 16.26 -11.24
C ALA A 262 -4.00 15.64 -10.89
N HIS A 263 -3.13 16.37 -10.18
CA HIS A 263 -1.81 15.86 -9.77
C HIS A 263 -1.93 14.74 -8.72
N ASN A 264 -2.98 14.76 -7.91
CA ASN A 264 -3.23 13.75 -6.89
C ASN A 264 -3.92 12.49 -7.44
N ALA A 265 -4.40 12.51 -8.69
CA ALA A 265 -5.20 11.43 -9.25
C ALA A 265 -4.56 10.03 -9.11
N PRO A 266 -3.24 9.82 -9.33
CA PRO A 266 -2.60 8.52 -9.10
C PRO A 266 -2.68 8.07 -7.63
N SER A 267 -2.32 8.95 -6.68
CA SER A 267 -2.41 8.68 -5.24
C SER A 267 -3.85 8.40 -4.81
N TYR A 268 -4.81 9.19 -5.31
CA TYR A 268 -6.24 9.00 -5.03
C TYR A 268 -6.70 7.59 -5.47
N ARG A 269 -6.37 7.17 -6.70
CA ARG A 269 -6.72 5.83 -7.22
C ARG A 269 -6.15 4.72 -6.33
N ALA A 270 -4.87 4.80 -5.98
CA ALA A 270 -4.22 3.82 -5.11
C ALA A 270 -4.85 3.77 -3.70
N CYS A 271 -5.15 4.93 -3.12
CA CYS A 271 -5.82 5.05 -1.82
C CYS A 271 -7.24 4.48 -1.82
N VAL A 272 -8.03 4.72 -2.87
CA VAL A 272 -9.38 4.17 -2.99
C VAL A 272 -9.33 2.65 -3.15
N GLN A 273 -8.40 2.13 -3.96
CA GLN A 273 -8.18 0.69 -4.08
C GLN A 273 -7.78 0.06 -2.74
N LEU A 274 -6.88 0.70 -1.98
CA LEU A 274 -6.47 0.25 -0.66
C LEU A 274 -7.65 0.19 0.32
N LEU A 275 -8.43 1.27 0.42
CA LEU A 275 -9.60 1.33 1.28
C LEU A 275 -10.65 0.28 0.87
N SER A 276 -10.87 0.09 -0.44
CA SER A 276 -11.74 -0.95 -0.97
C SER A 276 -11.29 -2.35 -0.55
N SER A 277 -10.01 -2.66 -0.71
CA SER A 277 -9.41 -3.93 -0.30
C SER A 277 -9.58 -4.18 1.20
N LEU A 278 -9.27 -3.18 2.04
CA LEU A 278 -9.45 -3.27 3.49
C LEU A 278 -10.92 -3.43 3.89
N SER A 279 -11.84 -2.77 3.19
CA SER A 279 -13.26 -2.74 3.55
C SER A 279 -13.94 -4.10 3.52
N GLY A 280 -13.41 -5.05 2.73
CA GLY A 280 -13.92 -6.43 2.67
C GLY A 280 -13.62 -7.26 3.93
N TYR A 281 -12.80 -6.75 4.85
CA TYR A 281 -12.43 -7.44 6.07
C TYR A 281 -13.04 -6.77 7.30
N GLN A 282 -14.00 -7.44 7.95
CA GLN A 282 -14.77 -6.84 9.03
C GLN A 282 -13.92 -6.32 10.21
N TYR A 283 -12.81 -6.98 10.52
CA TYR A 283 -11.92 -6.56 11.61
C TYR A 283 -11.20 -5.23 11.32
N THR A 284 -11.08 -4.80 10.07
CA THR A 284 -10.43 -3.53 9.71
C THR A 284 -11.37 -2.33 9.91
N ARG A 285 -12.68 -2.58 9.97
CA ARG A 285 -13.76 -1.58 9.93
C ARG A 285 -13.55 -0.40 10.89
N ARG A 286 -13.10 -0.68 12.11
CA ARG A 286 -12.90 0.34 13.15
C ARG A 286 -11.88 1.41 12.74
N ALA A 287 -10.92 1.08 11.87
CA ALA A 287 -9.89 2.00 11.42
C ALA A 287 -10.38 3.01 10.35
N TRP A 288 -11.39 2.65 9.56
CA TRP A 288 -11.76 3.43 8.36
C TRP A 288 -13.22 3.90 8.31
N LYS A 289 -14.16 3.27 9.05
CA LYS A 289 -15.60 3.53 8.89
C LYS A 289 -16.01 4.99 9.01
N LYS A 290 -15.40 5.70 9.97
CA LYS A 290 -15.72 7.11 10.24
C LYS A 290 -15.24 7.98 9.09
N GLU A 291 -13.97 7.84 8.72
CA GLU A 291 -13.37 8.63 7.66
C GLU A 291 -14.04 8.35 6.29
N ALA A 292 -14.42 7.10 6.00
CA ALA A 292 -15.16 6.77 4.79
C ALA A 292 -16.54 7.41 4.74
N PHE A 293 -17.26 7.45 5.87
CA PHE A 293 -18.55 8.14 5.95
C PHE A 293 -18.39 9.66 5.84
N ASP A 294 -17.37 10.24 6.48
CA ASP A 294 -17.07 11.67 6.40
C ASP A 294 -16.69 12.07 4.96
N LEU A 295 -15.87 11.28 4.27
CA LEU A 295 -15.56 11.44 2.84
C LEU A 295 -16.81 11.35 1.98
N PHE A 296 -17.69 10.37 2.25
CA PHE A 296 -18.96 10.23 1.53
C PHE A 296 -19.87 11.44 1.71
N MET A 297 -19.87 12.05 2.90
CA MET A 297 -20.63 13.27 3.20
C MET A 297 -19.99 14.55 2.64
N ASP A 298 -18.74 14.50 2.18
CA ASP A 298 -18.05 15.66 1.63
C ASP A 298 -18.73 16.20 0.36
N PRO A 299 -18.91 17.53 0.20
CA PRO A 299 -19.52 18.11 -1.00
C PRO A 299 -18.81 17.73 -2.31
N SER A 300 -17.49 17.54 -2.26
CA SER A 300 -16.64 17.20 -3.41
C SER A 300 -16.58 15.70 -3.71
N PHE A 301 -17.22 14.84 -2.92
CA PHE A 301 -17.14 13.37 -3.06
C PHE A 301 -17.29 12.88 -4.51
N PHE A 302 -18.30 13.37 -5.23
CA PHE A 302 -18.58 12.96 -6.62
C PHE A 302 -17.68 13.61 -7.68
N GLN A 303 -16.65 14.36 -7.30
CA GLN A 303 -15.62 14.91 -8.19
C GLN A 303 -14.44 13.93 -8.39
N MET A 304 -14.60 12.66 -8.01
CA MET A 304 -13.61 11.61 -8.21
C MET A 304 -13.49 11.19 -9.69
N ASP A 305 -12.36 10.59 -10.05
CA ASP A 305 -12.19 9.90 -11.33
C ASP A 305 -13.17 8.71 -11.47
N ALA A 306 -13.74 8.53 -12.67
CA ALA A 306 -14.67 7.44 -12.95
C ALA A 306 -14.09 6.04 -12.68
N SER A 307 -12.77 5.85 -12.83
CA SER A 307 -12.09 4.58 -12.53
C SER A 307 -12.22 4.17 -11.05
N CYS A 308 -12.46 5.12 -10.16
CA CYS A 308 -12.60 4.89 -8.72
C CYS A 308 -14.01 4.45 -8.31
N VAL A 309 -15.02 4.59 -9.18
CA VAL A 309 -16.42 4.36 -8.83
C VAL A 309 -16.67 2.92 -8.38
N ASN A 310 -16.07 1.93 -9.04
CA ASN A 310 -16.26 0.51 -8.67
C ASN A 310 -15.71 0.20 -7.28
N HIS A 311 -14.56 0.77 -6.94
CA HIS A 311 -13.99 0.65 -5.61
C HIS A 311 -14.84 1.36 -4.56
N TRP A 312 -15.34 2.56 -4.85
CA TRP A 312 -16.27 3.27 -3.95
C TRP A 312 -17.60 2.54 -3.77
N ARG A 313 -18.12 1.84 -4.80
CA ARG A 313 -19.28 0.97 -4.65
C ARG A 313 -19.02 -0.12 -3.61
N ALA A 314 -17.89 -0.83 -3.71
CA ALA A 314 -17.52 -1.85 -2.73
C ALA A 314 -17.35 -1.28 -1.31
N ILE A 315 -16.71 -0.11 -1.17
CA ILE A 315 -16.57 0.57 0.12
C ILE A 315 -17.95 0.94 0.69
N MET A 316 -18.85 1.49 -0.13
CA MET A 316 -20.19 1.90 0.30
C MET A 316 -21.05 0.72 0.70
N ASP A 317 -21.01 -0.37 -0.05
CA ASP A 317 -21.70 -1.60 0.30
C ASP A 317 -21.21 -2.11 1.67
N ASN A 318 -19.89 -2.30 1.82
CA ASN A 318 -19.31 -2.72 3.09
C ASN A 318 -19.63 -1.74 4.25
N LEU A 319 -19.62 -0.44 3.98
CA LEU A 319 -19.95 0.60 4.96
C LEU A 319 -21.41 0.51 5.43
N MET A 320 -22.36 0.29 4.52
CA MET A 320 -23.80 0.32 4.85
C MET A 320 -24.34 -1.03 5.32
N THR A 321 -23.85 -2.14 4.77
CA THR A 321 -24.36 -3.50 5.00
C THR A 321 -23.96 -4.04 6.37
N HIS A 322 -22.71 -3.81 6.77
CA HIS A 322 -22.16 -4.36 8.01
C HIS A 322 -22.38 -3.47 9.25
N ASP A 323 -23.15 -2.38 9.13
CA ASP A 323 -23.54 -1.51 10.25
C ASP A 323 -24.93 -0.90 10.05
N LYS A 324 -25.91 -1.43 10.79
CA LYS A 324 -27.31 -0.98 10.74
C LYS A 324 -27.51 0.48 11.15
N THR A 325 -26.52 1.11 11.79
CA THR A 325 -26.60 2.50 12.22
C THR A 325 -26.22 3.48 11.10
N THR A 326 -25.27 3.11 10.23
CA THR A 326 -24.73 4.02 9.21
C THR A 326 -25.77 4.36 8.13
N PHE A 327 -26.47 3.36 7.59
CA PHE A 327 -27.56 3.61 6.64
C PHE A 327 -28.72 4.39 7.28
N ARG A 328 -29.00 4.13 8.56
CA ARG A 328 -30.02 4.87 9.31
C ARG A 328 -29.63 6.34 9.50
N ASP A 329 -28.38 6.64 9.84
CA ASP A 329 -27.88 8.02 9.95
C ASP A 329 -28.04 8.78 8.62
N LEU A 330 -27.71 8.12 7.49
CA LEU A 330 -27.95 8.69 6.17
C LEU A 330 -29.43 9.03 5.94
N MET A 331 -30.33 8.09 6.23
CA MET A 331 -31.77 8.29 6.10
C MET A 331 -32.28 9.43 6.99
N THR A 332 -31.80 9.53 8.24
CA THR A 332 -32.15 10.62 9.14
C THR A 332 -31.71 11.97 8.56
N ARG A 333 -30.50 12.07 8.00
CA ARG A 333 -30.03 13.31 7.35
C ARG A 333 -30.88 13.69 6.13
N VAL A 334 -31.29 12.71 5.33
CA VAL A 334 -32.19 12.92 4.18
C VAL A 334 -33.55 13.43 4.65
N ALA A 335 -34.16 12.81 5.66
CA ALA A 335 -35.45 13.21 6.20
C ALA A 335 -35.43 14.63 6.80
N VAL A 336 -34.39 14.97 7.57
CA VAL A 336 -34.23 16.33 8.15
C VAL A 336 -34.16 17.38 7.05
N ALA A 337 -33.40 17.15 5.99
CA ALA A 337 -33.29 18.07 4.84
C ALA A 337 -34.57 18.19 4.01
N GLN A 338 -35.54 17.28 4.16
CA GLN A 338 -36.87 17.42 3.55
C GLN A 338 -37.82 18.26 4.41
N SER A 339 -37.59 18.31 5.73
CA SER A 339 -38.45 18.99 6.71
C SER A 339 -38.07 20.45 7.00
N SER A 340 -36.99 20.95 6.41
CA SER A 340 -36.38 22.26 6.70
C SER A 340 -37.13 23.46 6.12
N SER A 341 -38.47 23.43 6.06
CA SER A 341 -39.32 24.53 5.57
C SER A 341 -39.44 25.74 6.51
N LEU A 342 -38.64 25.81 7.58
CA LEU A 342 -38.83 26.75 8.70
C LEU A 342 -37.75 27.85 8.83
N ASN A 343 -36.73 27.87 7.98
CA ASN A 343 -35.67 28.89 8.06
C ASN A 343 -35.94 30.07 7.12
N LEU A 344 -36.67 31.08 7.61
CA LEU A 344 -36.97 32.33 6.89
C LEU A 344 -35.73 33.13 6.44
N PHE A 345 -34.54 32.80 6.94
CA PHE A 345 -33.27 33.48 6.64
C PHE A 345 -32.24 32.58 5.92
N ALA A 346 -32.61 31.36 5.52
CA ALA A 346 -31.71 30.47 4.78
C ALA A 346 -31.76 30.74 3.28
N ASN A 347 -30.60 30.60 2.62
CA ASN A 347 -30.52 30.67 1.16
C ASN A 347 -31.20 29.43 0.57
N ARG A 348 -32.40 29.61 0.02
CA ARG A 348 -33.21 28.55 -0.60
C ARG A 348 -32.43 27.71 -1.62
N ASP A 349 -31.54 28.33 -2.39
CA ASP A 349 -30.74 27.62 -3.39
C ASP A 349 -29.74 26.67 -2.75
N ALA A 350 -29.10 27.09 -1.64
CA ALA A 350 -28.19 26.25 -0.88
C ALA A 350 -28.91 25.07 -0.21
N GLU A 351 -30.14 25.27 0.28
CA GLU A 351 -30.95 24.19 0.84
C GLU A 351 -31.35 23.14 -0.22
N LEU A 352 -31.75 23.60 -1.41
CA LEU A 352 -32.07 22.72 -2.53
C LEU A 352 -30.85 21.93 -3.00
N GLU A 353 -29.68 22.57 -3.08
CA GLU A 353 -28.42 21.91 -3.43
C GLU A 353 -28.03 20.85 -2.40
N GLN A 354 -28.12 21.17 -1.10
CA GLN A 354 -27.87 20.22 -0.02
C GLN A 354 -28.82 19.01 -0.10
N ARG A 355 -30.11 19.26 -0.35
CA ARG A 355 -31.11 18.20 -0.52
C ARG A 355 -30.82 17.33 -1.73
N ALA A 356 -30.50 17.91 -2.88
CA ALA A 356 -30.13 17.17 -4.09
C ALA A 356 -28.90 16.29 -3.87
N MET A 357 -27.89 16.80 -3.17
CA MET A 357 -26.69 16.06 -2.84
C MET A 357 -26.94 14.90 -1.86
N LEU A 358 -27.83 15.06 -0.88
CA LEU A 358 -28.24 13.97 0.01
C LEU A 358 -29.01 12.87 -0.72
N LEU A 359 -29.91 13.24 -1.65
CA LEU A 359 -30.61 12.27 -2.51
C LEU A 359 -29.64 11.54 -3.44
N LYS A 360 -28.66 12.23 -4.02
CA LYS A 360 -27.61 11.61 -4.84
C LYS A 360 -26.79 10.59 -4.05
N ARG A 361 -26.47 10.89 -2.78
CA ARG A 361 -25.80 9.96 -1.87
C ARG A 361 -26.67 8.75 -1.56
N LEU A 362 -27.93 8.94 -1.18
CA LEU A 362 -28.86 7.84 -0.96
C LEU A 362 -28.98 6.93 -2.20
N ALA A 363 -29.14 7.52 -3.39
CA ALA A 363 -29.17 6.78 -4.64
C ALA A 363 -27.88 5.98 -4.87
N PHE A 364 -26.70 6.57 -4.60
CA PHE A 364 -25.42 5.87 -4.71
C PHE A 364 -25.29 4.72 -3.71
N ALA A 365 -25.75 4.88 -2.46
CA ALA A 365 -25.75 3.84 -1.45
C ALA A 365 -26.64 2.64 -1.84
N ILE A 366 -27.83 2.91 -2.39
CA ILE A 366 -28.74 1.88 -2.91
C ILE A 366 -28.17 1.24 -4.18
N PHE A 367 -27.56 2.02 -5.07
CA PHE A 367 -26.96 1.50 -6.29
C PHE A 367 -25.78 0.57 -6.01
N SER A 368 -25.07 0.81 -4.90
CA SER A 368 -23.87 0.05 -4.52
C SER A 368 -24.19 -1.28 -3.85
N SER A 369 -25.41 -1.47 -3.32
CA SER A 369 -25.81 -2.66 -2.58
C SER A 369 -26.35 -3.80 -3.44
N GLU A 370 -26.59 -4.96 -2.82
CA GLU A 370 -27.34 -6.04 -3.43
C GLU A 370 -28.80 -5.65 -3.72
N ILE A 371 -29.43 -6.38 -4.65
CA ILE A 371 -30.85 -6.22 -4.99
C ILE A 371 -31.69 -6.48 -3.72
N ASP A 372 -32.73 -5.67 -3.53
CA ASP A 372 -33.68 -5.74 -2.41
C ASP A 372 -33.11 -5.52 -0.99
N GLN A 373 -31.81 -5.22 -0.84
CA GLN A 373 -31.17 -5.02 0.46
C GLN A 373 -31.87 -3.98 1.36
N TYR A 374 -32.42 -2.92 0.77
CA TYR A 374 -33.09 -1.83 1.48
C TYR A 374 -34.62 -1.89 1.39
N GLN A 375 -35.23 -3.02 0.99
CA GLN A 375 -36.68 -3.15 0.81
C GLN A 375 -37.48 -2.70 2.05
N LYS A 376 -37.00 -3.02 3.25
CA LYS A 376 -37.64 -2.62 4.52
C LYS A 376 -37.66 -1.11 4.78
N TYR A 377 -36.79 -0.34 4.11
CA TYR A 377 -36.72 1.12 4.22
C TYR A 377 -37.46 1.83 3.07
N LEU A 378 -38.12 1.09 2.16
CA LEU A 378 -38.84 1.68 1.04
C LEU A 378 -39.89 2.73 1.43
N PRO A 379 -40.70 2.54 2.50
CA PRO A 379 -41.65 3.58 2.93
C PRO A 379 -40.95 4.91 3.24
N ASP A 380 -39.87 4.85 4.02
CA ASP A 380 -39.06 6.01 4.40
C ASP A 380 -38.40 6.66 3.17
N ILE A 381 -37.87 5.84 2.24
CA ILE A 381 -37.23 6.31 0.99
C ILE A 381 -38.26 6.99 0.07
N GLN A 382 -39.49 6.48 0.01
CA GLN A 382 -40.58 7.06 -0.78
C GLN A 382 -41.18 8.32 -0.15
N GLY A 383 -40.85 8.64 1.10
CA GLY A 383 -41.42 9.77 1.83
C GLY A 383 -42.92 9.60 2.11
N LYS A 384 -43.36 8.36 2.37
CA LYS A 384 -44.75 8.01 2.67
C LYS A 384 -45.02 7.88 4.16
#